data_AF-A0A4Q7ZRG1-F1
#
_entry.id   AF-A0A4Q7ZRG1-F1
#
_cell.length_a   1.000
_cell.length_b   1.000
_cell.length_c   1.000
_cell.angle_alpha   90.00
_cell.angle_beta   90.00
_cell.angle_gamma   90.00
#
_symmetry.space_group_name_H-M   'P 1'
#
loop_
_entity.id
_entity.type
_entity.pdbx_description
1 polymer ?
#
loop_
_entity_poly.entity_id
_entity_poly.type
_entity_poly.pdbx_seq_one_letter_code
_entity_poly.pdbx_strand_id
1 'polypeptide(L)'
;MTGNLDSLAPVRSALLNRARADAEKIRAGAAAEAGQATAAAQARAEAIRAEAETAGRAEARAAGAAEVAAAGRTARGLILRARREAYEELRDAVRQRLAEDPLLIEVFSARIRRALSPGATLTVVPGGVVGVDEDRQVECTIDGLTDEVLRRLGSSVEDLWSK
;
A
#
# COMPACT_ATOMS: atom_id res chain seq x y z
N MET A 1 -90.80 43.56 19.49
CA MET A 1 -90.48 42.16 19.10
C MET A 1 -88.99 41.85 19.32
N THR A 2 -88.46 42.05 20.54
CA THR A 2 -87.05 41.79 20.90
C THR A 2 -86.87 40.66 21.94
N GLY A 3 -87.95 40.24 22.62
CA GLY A 3 -87.87 39.25 23.70
C GLY A 3 -87.58 37.80 23.29
N ASN A 4 -87.63 37.46 21.99
CA ASN A 4 -87.41 36.08 21.53
C ASN A 4 -85.91 35.77 21.30
N LEU A 5 -85.10 36.78 20.96
CA LEU A 5 -83.64 36.63 20.77
C LEU A 5 -82.90 36.42 22.10
N ASP A 6 -83.47 36.89 23.21
CA ASP A 6 -82.90 36.78 24.56
C ASP A 6 -83.02 35.34 25.11
N SER A 7 -84.08 34.62 24.73
CA SER A 7 -84.31 33.22 25.14
C SER A 7 -83.26 32.23 24.60
N LEU A 8 -82.59 32.57 23.48
CA LEU A 8 -81.57 31.75 22.83
C LEU A 8 -80.14 32.10 23.25
N ALA A 9 -79.95 33.19 24.00
CA ALA A 9 -78.63 33.63 24.45
C ALA A 9 -77.85 32.56 25.25
N PRO A 10 -78.48 31.78 26.16
CA PRO A 10 -77.79 30.72 26.89
C PRO A 10 -77.28 29.59 25.99
N VAL A 11 -78.08 29.18 25.00
CA VAL A 11 -77.71 28.11 24.05
C VAL A 11 -76.53 28.57 23.18
N ARG A 12 -76.56 29.82 22.69
CA ARG A 12 -75.46 30.39 21.91
C ARG A 12 -74.16 30.45 22.72
N SER A 13 -74.25 30.88 23.98
CA SER A 13 -73.10 30.91 24.89
C SER A 13 -72.52 29.51 25.11
N ALA A 14 -73.38 28.51 25.34
CA ALA A 14 -72.95 27.12 25.50
C ALA A 14 -72.24 26.58 24.25
N LEU A 15 -72.78 26.82 23.05
CA LEU A 15 -72.17 26.41 21.79
C LEU A 15 -70.82 27.09 21.54
N LEU A 16 -70.71 28.39 21.83
CA LEU A 16 -69.44 29.11 21.71
C LEU A 16 -68.39 28.59 22.70
N ASN A 17 -68.78 28.34 23.95
CA ASN A 17 -67.88 27.79 24.96
C ASN A 17 -67.42 26.39 24.57
N ARG A 18 -68.32 25.55 24.03
CA ARG A 18 -67.97 24.23 23.51
C ARG A 18 -66.99 24.31 22.34
N ALA A 19 -67.29 25.15 21.35
CA ALA A 19 -66.42 25.34 20.19
C ALA A 19 -65.02 25.85 20.58
N ARG A 20 -64.94 26.75 21.57
CA ARG A 20 -63.65 27.22 22.14
C ARG A 20 -62.89 26.10 22.82
N ALA A 21 -63.56 25.27 23.64
CA ALA A 21 -62.94 24.14 24.31
C ALA A 21 -62.44 23.08 23.31
N ASP A 22 -63.22 22.78 22.27
CA ASP A 22 -62.84 21.84 21.22
C ASP A 22 -61.64 22.38 20.40
N ALA A 23 -61.63 23.68 20.07
CA ALA A 23 -60.51 24.33 19.40
C ALA A 23 -59.22 24.29 20.24
N GLU A 24 -59.32 24.54 21.55
CA GLU A 24 -58.16 24.46 22.46
C GLU A 24 -57.63 23.03 22.54
N LYS A 25 -58.51 22.02 22.62
CA LYS A 25 -58.11 20.62 22.60
C LYS A 25 -57.36 20.24 21.32
N ILE A 26 -57.85 20.70 20.16
CA ILE A 26 -57.18 20.46 18.87
C ILE A 26 -55.80 21.14 18.85
N ARG A 27 -55.68 22.39 19.32
CA ARG A 27 -54.39 23.09 19.39
C ARG A 27 -53.40 22.39 20.30
N ALA A 28 -53.84 21.97 21.49
CA ALA A 28 -53.00 21.24 22.43
C ALA A 28 -52.54 19.89 21.83
N GLY A 29 -53.42 19.18 21.14
CA GLY A 29 -53.07 17.96 20.41
C GLY A 29 -52.03 18.20 19.32
N ALA A 30 -52.26 19.19 18.45
CA ALA A 30 -51.32 19.54 17.38
C ALA A 30 -49.95 19.99 17.92
N ALA A 31 -49.92 20.74 19.02
CA ALA A 31 -48.67 21.14 19.68
C ALA A 31 -47.91 19.94 20.24
N ALA A 32 -48.62 18.98 20.85
CA ALA A 32 -48.01 17.74 21.34
C ALA A 32 -47.46 16.87 20.19
N GLU A 33 -48.22 16.70 19.11
CA GLU A 33 -47.78 15.97 17.91
C GLU A 33 -46.56 16.63 17.26
N ALA A 34 -46.56 17.95 17.13
CA ALA A 34 -45.41 18.70 16.62
C ALA A 34 -44.17 18.50 17.50
N GLY A 35 -44.32 18.57 18.83
CA GLY A 35 -43.24 18.30 19.77
C GLY A 35 -42.67 16.89 19.64
N GLN A 36 -43.54 15.87 19.52
CA GLN A 36 -43.13 14.48 19.30
C GLN A 36 -42.40 14.30 17.97
N ALA A 37 -42.90 14.92 16.89
CA ALA A 37 -42.27 14.87 15.57
C ALA A 37 -40.88 15.52 15.59
N THR A 38 -40.72 16.68 16.23
CA THR A 38 -39.42 17.34 16.37
C THR A 38 -38.45 16.50 17.20
N ALA A 39 -38.88 15.96 18.34
CA ALA A 39 -38.05 15.10 19.17
C ALA A 39 -37.59 13.83 18.41
N ALA A 40 -38.50 13.20 17.67
CA ALA A 40 -38.17 12.05 16.83
C ALA A 40 -37.19 12.40 15.70
N ALA A 41 -37.35 13.56 15.07
CA ALA A 41 -36.43 14.04 14.04
C ALA A 41 -35.03 14.31 14.59
N GLN A 42 -34.93 14.93 15.78
CA GLN A 42 -33.66 15.18 16.46
C GLN A 42 -32.95 13.87 16.82
N ALA A 43 -33.66 12.92 17.43
CA ALA A 43 -33.10 11.62 17.77
C ALA A 43 -32.58 10.87 16.52
N ARG A 44 -33.32 10.93 15.40
CA ARG A 44 -32.87 10.35 14.12
C ARG A 44 -31.62 11.04 13.58
N ALA A 45 -31.57 12.37 13.64
CA ALA A 45 -30.42 13.13 13.18
C ALA A 45 -29.16 12.81 14.00
N GLU A 46 -29.30 12.69 15.32
CA GLU A 46 -28.21 12.28 16.22
C GLU A 46 -27.72 10.86 15.92
N ALA A 47 -28.65 9.92 15.68
CA ALA A 47 -28.30 8.54 15.31
C ALA A 47 -27.52 8.49 13.98
N ILE A 48 -28.00 9.18 12.95
CA ILE A 48 -27.33 9.27 11.64
C ILE A 48 -25.93 9.87 11.80
N ARG A 49 -25.79 10.93 12.60
CA ARG A 49 -24.49 11.56 12.87
C ARG A 49 -23.53 10.60 13.56
N ALA A 50 -23.98 9.88 14.59
CA ALA A 50 -23.15 8.93 15.32
C ALA A 50 -22.69 7.75 14.43
N GLU A 51 -23.57 7.28 13.55
CA GLU A 51 -23.25 6.27 12.53
C GLU A 51 -22.20 6.80 11.55
N ALA A 52 -22.42 7.99 10.99
CA ALA A 52 -21.48 8.62 10.06
C ALA A 52 -20.10 8.86 10.70
N GLU A 53 -20.04 9.30 11.97
CA GLU A 53 -18.78 9.48 12.70
C GLU A 53 -18.05 8.15 12.93
N THR A 54 -18.78 7.06 13.11
CA THR A 54 -18.18 5.73 13.29
C THR A 54 -17.69 5.17 11.96
N ALA A 55 -18.50 5.24 10.91
CA ALA A 55 -18.14 4.83 9.57
C ALA A 55 -16.93 5.64 9.03
N GLY A 56 -16.97 6.96 9.15
CA GLY A 56 -15.90 7.84 8.71
C GLY A 56 -14.57 7.58 9.44
N ARG A 57 -14.62 7.27 10.75
CA ARG A 57 -13.40 6.87 11.49
C ARG A 57 -12.84 5.54 11.03
N ALA A 58 -13.68 4.58 10.63
CA ALA A 58 -13.24 3.30 10.10
C ALA A 58 -12.62 3.47 8.70
N GLU A 59 -13.28 4.24 7.83
CA GLU A 59 -12.80 4.55 6.49
C GLU A 59 -11.48 5.32 6.50
N ALA A 60 -11.36 6.35 7.34
CA ALA A 60 -10.13 7.12 7.49
C ALA A 60 -8.95 6.25 7.96
N ARG A 61 -9.18 5.30 8.87
CA ARG A 61 -8.16 4.33 9.30
C ARG A 61 -7.74 3.41 8.15
N ALA A 62 -8.69 2.90 7.38
CA ALA A 62 -8.41 2.04 6.24
C ALA A 62 -7.61 2.77 5.15
N ALA A 63 -8.00 4.01 4.83
CA ALA A 63 -7.28 4.86 3.88
C ALA A 63 -5.85 5.15 4.36
N GLY A 64 -5.67 5.56 5.63
CA GLY A 64 -4.35 5.81 6.19
C GLY A 64 -3.45 4.56 6.20
N ALA A 65 -4.00 3.38 6.50
CA ALA A 65 -3.24 2.13 6.43
C ALA A 65 -2.81 1.79 4.98
N ALA A 66 -3.68 2.04 3.99
CA ALA A 66 -3.37 1.84 2.59
C ALA A 66 -2.26 2.80 2.10
N GLU A 67 -2.31 4.07 2.51
CA GLU A 67 -1.27 5.07 2.21
C GLU A 67 0.09 4.69 2.79
N VAL A 68 0.13 4.32 4.08
CA VAL A 68 1.37 3.86 4.72
C VAL A 68 1.95 2.63 4.03
N ALA A 69 1.11 1.66 3.65
CA ALA A 69 1.54 0.49 2.92
C ALA A 69 2.08 0.83 1.52
N ALA A 70 1.45 1.78 0.82
CA ALA A 70 1.93 2.26 -0.48
C ALA A 70 3.27 2.98 -0.35
N ALA A 71 3.41 3.88 0.62
CA ALA A 71 4.66 4.58 0.91
C ALA A 71 5.79 3.59 1.25
N GLY A 72 5.50 2.56 2.06
CA GLY A 72 6.45 1.49 2.39
C GLY A 72 6.91 0.70 1.16
N ARG A 73 5.98 0.35 0.24
CA ARG A 73 6.33 -0.31 -1.02
C ARG A 73 7.21 0.57 -1.90
N THR A 74 6.89 1.84 -2.04
CA THR A 74 7.69 2.81 -2.80
C THR A 74 9.09 2.95 -2.23
N ALA A 75 9.22 3.13 -0.91
CA ALA A 75 10.52 3.24 -0.23
C ALA A 75 11.36 1.97 -0.43
N ARG A 76 10.76 0.78 -0.26
CA ARG A 76 11.46 -0.49 -0.51
C ARG A 76 11.87 -0.63 -1.97
N GLY A 77 11.03 -0.20 -2.91
CA GLY A 77 11.35 -0.18 -4.34
C GLY A 77 12.55 0.71 -4.66
N LEU A 78 12.63 1.90 -4.06
CA LEU A 78 13.77 2.80 -4.21
C LEU A 78 15.06 2.19 -3.66
N ILE A 79 15.01 1.60 -2.45
CA ILE A 79 16.18 0.95 -1.84
C ILE A 79 16.65 -0.24 -2.69
N LEU A 80 15.74 -1.09 -3.15
CA LEU A 80 16.11 -2.24 -3.98
C LEU A 80 16.69 -1.82 -5.34
N ARG A 81 16.17 -0.74 -5.93
CA ARG A 81 16.73 -0.17 -7.16
C ARG A 81 18.15 0.35 -6.91
N ALA A 82 18.35 1.18 -5.90
CA ALA A 82 19.66 1.72 -5.56
C ALA A 82 20.68 0.60 -5.25
N ARG A 83 20.23 -0.46 -4.56
CA ARG A 83 21.05 -1.65 -4.30
C ARG A 83 21.43 -2.40 -5.57
N ARG A 84 20.49 -2.57 -6.51
CA ARG A 84 20.77 -3.17 -7.81
C ARG A 84 21.77 -2.33 -8.61
N GLU A 85 21.55 -1.01 -8.68
CA GLU A 85 22.45 -0.08 -9.38
C GLU A 85 23.87 -0.15 -8.79
N ALA A 86 24.01 -0.07 -7.47
CA ALA A 86 25.31 -0.19 -6.81
C ALA A 86 25.99 -1.56 -7.05
N TYR A 87 25.21 -2.64 -7.10
CA TYR A 87 25.74 -3.97 -7.41
C TYR A 87 26.21 -4.06 -8.88
N GLU A 88 25.45 -3.51 -9.81
CA GLU A 88 25.80 -3.46 -11.23
C GLU A 88 27.06 -2.63 -11.46
N GLU A 89 27.17 -1.45 -10.82
CA GLU A 89 28.38 -0.61 -10.86
C GLU A 89 29.61 -1.35 -10.30
N LEU A 90 29.46 -2.03 -9.15
CA LEU A 90 30.55 -2.82 -8.56
C LEU A 90 30.97 -3.96 -9.50
N ARG A 91 30.00 -4.64 -10.12
CA ARG A 91 30.26 -5.74 -11.06
C ARG A 91 31.03 -5.24 -12.27
N ASP A 92 30.63 -4.12 -12.84
CA ASP A 92 31.32 -3.51 -13.98
C ASP A 92 32.74 -3.07 -13.61
N ALA A 93 32.92 -2.46 -12.43
CA ALA A 93 34.25 -2.08 -11.95
C ALA A 93 35.18 -3.30 -11.76
N VAL A 94 34.68 -4.40 -11.18
CA VAL A 94 35.47 -5.64 -11.04
C VAL A 94 35.79 -6.25 -12.40
N ARG A 95 34.80 -6.31 -13.31
CA ARG A 95 34.99 -6.82 -14.67
C ARG A 95 36.06 -6.03 -15.41
N GLN A 96 35.99 -4.70 -15.37
CA GLN A 96 36.99 -3.81 -15.99
C GLN A 96 38.37 -4.05 -15.38
N ARG A 97 38.46 -4.13 -14.05
CA ARG A 97 39.73 -4.33 -13.36
C ARG A 97 40.39 -5.67 -13.70
N LEU A 98 39.58 -6.72 -13.85
CA LEU A 98 40.07 -8.03 -14.30
C LEU A 98 40.52 -8.00 -15.77
N ALA A 99 39.80 -7.29 -16.63
CA ALA A 99 40.17 -7.16 -18.05
C ALA A 99 41.51 -6.43 -18.25
N GLU A 100 41.91 -5.57 -17.31
CA GLU A 100 43.21 -4.90 -17.31
C GLU A 100 44.38 -5.78 -16.84
N ASP A 101 44.11 -6.95 -16.24
CA ASP A 101 45.15 -7.83 -15.70
C ASP A 101 45.78 -8.72 -16.79
N PRO A 102 47.05 -8.45 -17.19
CA PRO A 102 47.71 -9.21 -18.26
C PRO A 102 47.96 -10.68 -17.90
N LEU A 103 47.98 -11.03 -16.60
CA LEU A 103 48.22 -12.40 -16.15
C LEU A 103 46.96 -13.27 -16.17
N LEU A 104 45.79 -12.69 -16.42
CA LEU A 104 44.52 -13.38 -16.28
C LEU A 104 44.37 -14.56 -17.25
N ILE A 105 44.85 -14.44 -18.48
CA ILE A 105 44.83 -15.52 -19.49
C ILE A 105 45.70 -16.71 -19.04
N GLU A 106 46.84 -16.45 -18.41
CA GLU A 106 47.72 -17.50 -17.88
C GLU A 106 47.04 -18.22 -16.70
N VAL A 107 46.39 -17.48 -15.81
CA VAL A 107 45.63 -18.03 -14.68
C VAL A 107 44.47 -18.89 -15.18
N PHE A 108 43.68 -18.43 -16.16
CA PHE A 108 42.61 -19.22 -16.77
C PHE A 108 43.12 -20.49 -17.43
N SER A 109 44.20 -20.37 -18.21
CA SER A 109 44.83 -21.53 -18.86
C SER A 109 45.33 -22.56 -17.85
N ALA A 110 45.96 -22.12 -16.76
CA ALA A 110 46.42 -22.99 -15.69
C ALA A 110 45.25 -23.68 -14.96
N ARG A 111 44.14 -22.96 -14.74
CA ARG A 111 42.94 -23.51 -14.10
C ARG A 111 42.28 -24.58 -14.96
N ILE A 112 42.15 -24.34 -16.26
CA ILE A 112 41.58 -25.30 -17.22
C ILE A 112 42.45 -26.54 -17.35
N ARG A 113 43.78 -26.38 -17.45
CA ARG A 113 44.74 -27.51 -17.47
C ARG A 113 44.70 -28.38 -16.22
N ARG A 114 44.33 -27.82 -15.05
CA ARG A 114 44.12 -28.59 -13.82
C ARG A 114 42.78 -29.35 -13.81
N ALA A 115 41.80 -28.88 -14.58
CA ALA A 115 40.46 -29.46 -14.61
C ALA A 115 40.28 -30.51 -15.72
N LEU A 116 41.05 -30.41 -16.79
CA LEU A 116 41.01 -31.31 -17.94
C LEU A 116 42.23 -32.23 -18.00
N SER A 117 42.19 -33.25 -18.86
CA SER A 117 43.32 -34.14 -19.08
C SER A 117 44.50 -33.42 -19.79
N PRO A 118 45.74 -33.94 -19.70
CA PRO A 118 46.91 -33.32 -20.31
C PRO A 118 46.85 -33.15 -21.84
N GLY A 119 45.92 -33.80 -22.53
CA GLY A 119 45.70 -33.71 -23.98
C GLY A 119 44.68 -32.65 -24.41
N ALA A 120 44.06 -31.93 -23.47
CA ALA A 120 43.02 -30.97 -23.77
C ALA A 120 43.52 -29.77 -24.60
N THR A 121 42.73 -29.37 -25.59
CA THR A 121 43.00 -28.19 -26.42
C THR A 121 42.47 -26.94 -25.74
N LEU A 122 43.30 -25.89 -25.65
CA LEU A 122 42.90 -24.59 -25.11
C LEU A 122 42.79 -23.55 -26.21
N THR A 123 41.67 -22.83 -26.23
CA THR A 123 41.40 -21.73 -27.15
C THR A 123 41.17 -20.46 -26.35
N VAL A 124 41.95 -19.41 -26.64
CA VAL A 124 41.74 -18.08 -26.07
C VAL A 124 40.60 -17.41 -26.81
N VAL A 125 39.63 -16.89 -26.06
CA VAL A 125 38.47 -16.15 -26.59
C VAL A 125 38.44 -14.75 -25.96
N PRO A 126 37.73 -13.77 -26.56
CA PRO A 126 37.59 -12.45 -25.94
C PRO A 126 37.04 -12.56 -24.51
N GLY A 127 37.85 -12.15 -23.53
CA GLY A 127 37.49 -12.18 -22.12
C GLY A 127 37.53 -13.56 -21.44
N GLY A 128 38.19 -14.56 -22.02
CA GLY A 128 38.30 -15.87 -21.39
C GLY A 128 39.16 -16.90 -22.12
N VAL A 129 39.13 -18.12 -21.60
CA VAL A 129 39.75 -19.30 -22.21
C VAL A 129 38.76 -20.46 -22.15
N VAL A 130 38.65 -21.20 -23.24
CA VAL A 130 37.85 -22.44 -23.31
C VAL A 130 38.80 -23.61 -23.51
N GLY A 131 38.65 -24.64 -22.68
CA GLY A 131 39.33 -25.93 -22.83
C GLY A 131 38.36 -27.02 -23.25
N VAL A 132 38.77 -27.86 -24.19
CA VAL A 132 38.00 -29.00 -24.67
C VAL A 132 38.86 -30.27 -24.66
N ASP A 133 38.26 -31.35 -24.16
CA ASP A 133 38.75 -32.73 -24.15
C ASP A 133 37.67 -33.63 -24.78
N GLU A 134 37.94 -34.91 -25.06
CA GLU A 134 37.07 -35.83 -25.81
C GLU A 134 35.61 -35.83 -25.32
N ASP A 135 35.40 -35.76 -24.00
CA ASP A 135 34.06 -35.79 -23.38
C ASP A 135 33.74 -34.55 -22.52
N ARG A 136 34.63 -33.55 -22.46
CA ARG A 136 34.51 -32.45 -21.47
C ARG A 136 34.91 -31.10 -22.02
N GLN A 137 34.11 -30.09 -21.69
CA GLN A 137 34.42 -28.69 -21.96
C GLN A 137 34.43 -27.90 -20.65
N VAL A 138 35.47 -27.09 -20.44
CA VAL A 138 35.58 -26.18 -19.30
C VAL A 138 35.87 -24.79 -19.83
N GLU A 139 35.10 -23.82 -19.36
CA GLU A 139 35.27 -22.41 -19.70
C GLU A 139 35.67 -21.61 -18.46
N CYS A 140 36.62 -20.70 -18.63
CA CYS A 140 36.98 -19.69 -17.64
C CYS A 140 36.88 -18.32 -18.29
N THR A 141 35.88 -17.54 -17.89
CA THR A 141 35.67 -16.17 -18.37
C THR A 141 35.85 -15.14 -17.27
N ILE A 142 36.10 -13.89 -17.67
CA ILE A 142 36.07 -12.73 -16.77
C ILE A 142 34.71 -12.64 -16.09
N ASP A 143 33.61 -12.87 -16.81
CA ASP A 143 32.25 -12.82 -16.23
C ASP A 143 32.05 -13.89 -15.17
N GLY A 144 32.44 -15.13 -15.46
CA GLY A 144 32.35 -16.23 -14.50
C GLY A 144 33.23 -16.00 -13.27
N LEU A 145 34.42 -15.42 -13.44
CA LEU A 145 35.29 -15.06 -12.31
C LEU A 145 34.72 -13.88 -11.50
N THR A 146 34.17 -12.86 -12.17
CA THR A 146 33.53 -11.70 -11.54
C THR A 146 32.36 -12.14 -10.67
N ASP A 147 31.46 -12.96 -11.22
CA ASP A 147 30.29 -13.47 -10.51
C ASP A 147 30.72 -14.37 -9.33
N GLU A 148 31.78 -15.17 -9.48
CA GLU A 148 32.32 -15.99 -8.38
C GLU A 148 32.93 -15.14 -7.25
N VAL A 149 33.66 -14.07 -7.59
CA VAL A 149 34.24 -13.14 -6.60
C VAL A 149 33.13 -12.40 -5.86
N LEU A 150 32.14 -11.87 -6.58
CA LEU A 150 31.00 -11.17 -5.98
C LEU A 150 30.15 -12.10 -5.12
N ARG A 151 29.91 -13.34 -5.55
CA ARG A 151 29.18 -14.35 -4.77
C ARG A 151 29.88 -14.67 -3.45
N ARG A 152 31.22 -14.74 -3.44
CA ARG A 152 32.00 -14.94 -2.20
C ARG A 152 31.94 -13.74 -1.27
N LEU A 153 31.91 -12.53 -1.83
CA LEU A 153 31.75 -11.29 -1.08
C LEU A 153 30.29 -11.04 -0.65
N GLY A 154 29.31 -11.75 -1.22
CA GLY A 154 27.88 -11.50 -1.04
C GLY A 154 27.43 -11.36 0.41
N SER A 155 27.89 -12.25 1.30
CA SER A 155 27.57 -12.13 2.74
C SER A 155 28.14 -10.85 3.38
N SER A 156 29.36 -10.46 3.03
CA SER A 156 29.99 -9.22 3.51
C SER A 156 29.37 -7.95 2.91
N VAL A 157 28.86 -8.02 1.68
CA VAL A 157 28.15 -6.91 1.01
C VAL A 157 26.73 -6.75 1.58
N GLU A 158 26.05 -7.84 1.94
CA GLU A 158 24.76 -7.80 2.63
C GLU A 158 24.88 -7.24 4.05
N ASP A 159 25.98 -7.53 4.76
CA ASP A 159 26.28 -6.96 6.09
C ASP A 159 26.48 -5.45 6.05
N LEU A 160 27.07 -4.93 4.97
CA LEU A 160 27.23 -3.48 4.73
C LEU A 160 25.90 -2.76 4.57
N TRP A 161 24.85 -3.46 4.15
CA TRP A 161 23.52 -2.90 3.90
C TRP A 161 22.53 -3.13 5.04
N SER A 162 22.97 -3.85 6.08
CA SER A 162 22.19 -4.17 7.28
C SER A 162 22.49 -3.20 8.44
N LYS A 163 23.43 -2.27 8.27
CA LYS A 163 23.78 -1.18 9.19
C LYS A 163 23.24 0.14 8.66
#